data_AF-A0ABD4YYP1-F1
#
_entry.id   AF-A0ABD4YYP1-F1
#
_cell.length_a   1.000
_cell.length_b   1.000
_cell.length_c   1.000
_cell.angle_alpha   90.00
_cell.angle_beta   90.00
_cell.angle_gamma   90.00
#
_symmetry.space_group_name_H-M   'P 1'
#
loop_
_entity.id
_entity.type
_entity.pdbx_description
1 polymer ?
#
loop_
_entity_poly.entity_id
_entity_poly.type
_entity_poly.pdbx_seq_one_letter_code
_entity_poly.pdbx_strand_id
1 'polypeptide(L)'
;MQILRRLMALLVLAVSYSTGVGTAFAADVLTGDTRLACEAILCLSSGSRPSECSPSLSRYFGINKKKLSDTLSARHDFLSLCPASGDSKEMSDLVRAISQGAGRCDAVSLNAGLGRWQGSTDDGYPIISNKRPGYCNAYSTHEYTAFDDDLPRYVGTPEERGYWVEAKDYDRELAKYEKELADRKKHEEWLNGSGSGGN
;
A
#
# COMPACT_ATOMS: atom_id res chain seq x y z
N MET A 1 36.12 56.92 -50.34
CA MET A 1 36.97 55.71 -50.46
C MET A 1 36.08 54.51 -50.17
N GLN A 2 35.51 53.92 -51.21
CA GLN A 2 36.03 52.76 -51.95
C GLN A 2 35.79 51.44 -51.19
N ILE A 3 34.75 50.68 -51.60
CA ILE A 3 34.83 49.43 -52.41
C ILE A 3 35.03 48.20 -51.48
N LEU A 4 33.96 47.48 -51.12
CA LEU A 4 33.33 46.36 -51.85
C LEU A 4 34.10 45.02 -51.75
N ARG A 5 33.31 43.96 -51.54
CA ARG A 5 33.54 42.51 -51.77
C ARG A 5 34.00 41.77 -50.51
N ARG A 6 33.28 40.73 -50.05
CA ARG A 6 32.78 39.60 -50.84
C ARG A 6 31.43 39.06 -50.36
N LEU A 7 30.58 38.80 -51.34
CA LEU A 7 29.40 37.95 -51.28
C LEU A 7 29.79 36.51 -50.91
N MET A 8 29.10 35.93 -49.94
CA MET A 8 28.76 34.50 -49.98
C MET A 8 27.29 34.37 -49.63
N ALA A 9 26.48 34.23 -50.69
CA ALA A 9 25.17 33.65 -50.61
C ALA A 9 25.34 32.14 -50.33
N LEU A 10 24.80 31.65 -49.23
CA LEU A 10 24.55 30.23 -49.03
C LEU A 10 23.10 30.06 -48.60
N LEU A 11 22.33 29.60 -49.58
CA LEU A 11 21.00 29.01 -49.49
C LEU A 11 21.02 27.91 -48.42
N VAL A 12 20.19 28.01 -47.38
CA VAL A 12 19.85 26.88 -46.52
C VAL A 12 18.34 26.75 -46.49
N LEU A 13 17.90 25.53 -46.77
CA LEU A 13 16.56 25.11 -47.12
C LEU A 13 15.50 25.52 -46.10
N ALA A 14 14.34 25.92 -46.61
CA ALA A 14 13.12 26.03 -45.84
C ALA A 14 12.82 24.67 -45.17
N VAL A 15 12.89 24.64 -43.85
CA VAL A 15 12.32 23.56 -43.04
C VAL A 15 10.81 23.76 -43.07
N SER A 16 10.12 22.95 -43.85
CA SER A 16 8.68 22.76 -43.75
C SER A 16 8.39 22.21 -42.35
N TYR A 17 7.83 23.05 -41.48
CA TYR A 17 7.14 22.60 -40.28
C TYR A 17 5.93 21.79 -40.76
N SER A 18 6.08 20.48 -40.85
CA SER A 18 4.95 19.58 -40.82
C SER A 18 4.26 19.79 -39.48
N THR A 19 3.11 20.46 -39.51
CA THR A 19 2.16 20.41 -38.40
C THR A 19 1.85 18.95 -38.16
N GLY A 20 2.48 18.36 -37.15
CA GLY A 20 2.05 17.08 -36.61
C GLY A 20 0.59 17.23 -36.25
N VAL A 21 -0.27 16.52 -36.99
CA VAL A 21 -1.65 16.31 -36.59
C VAL A 21 -1.54 15.60 -35.25
N GLY A 22 -1.69 16.35 -34.17
CA GLY A 22 -1.94 15.77 -32.86
C GLY A 22 -3.17 14.92 -33.05
N THR A 23 -3.00 13.59 -33.03
CA THR A 23 -4.11 12.69 -32.78
C THR A 23 -4.69 13.15 -31.46
N ALA A 24 -5.80 13.87 -31.53
CA ALA A 24 -6.63 14.09 -30.37
C ALA A 24 -6.94 12.70 -29.83
N PHE A 25 -6.29 12.33 -28.73
CA PHE A 25 -6.83 11.28 -27.87
C PHE A 25 -8.23 11.78 -27.54
N ALA A 26 -9.24 11.19 -28.17
CA ALA A 26 -10.59 11.30 -27.66
C ALA A 26 -10.47 10.81 -26.22
N ALA A 27 -10.51 11.74 -25.27
CA ALA A 27 -10.68 11.40 -23.88
C ALA A 27 -12.06 10.77 -23.81
N ASP A 28 -12.09 9.45 -23.98
CA ASP A 28 -13.30 8.66 -23.81
C ASP A 28 -13.74 8.94 -22.38
N VAL A 29 -14.81 9.71 -22.24
CA VAL A 29 -15.29 10.15 -20.92
C VAL A 29 -15.78 8.89 -20.23
N LEU A 30 -14.94 8.35 -19.34
CA LEU A 30 -15.29 7.18 -18.57
C LEU A 30 -16.49 7.55 -17.68
N THR A 31 -17.50 6.69 -17.64
CA THR A 31 -18.70 6.88 -16.81
C THR A 31 -18.95 5.67 -15.92
N GLY A 32 -19.81 5.84 -14.91
CA GLY A 32 -20.24 4.76 -14.03
C GLY A 32 -19.10 4.03 -13.31
N ASP A 33 -19.25 2.70 -13.20
CA ASP A 33 -18.28 1.84 -12.52
C ASP A 33 -16.92 1.79 -13.24
N THR A 34 -16.86 1.96 -14.56
CA THR A 34 -15.61 2.04 -15.32
C THR A 34 -14.75 3.22 -14.86
N ARG A 35 -15.37 4.41 -14.68
CA ARG A 35 -14.68 5.58 -14.13
C ARG A 35 -14.17 5.31 -12.72
N LEU A 36 -15.04 4.79 -11.84
CA LEU A 36 -14.70 4.51 -10.45
C LEU A 36 -13.61 3.44 -10.32
N ALA A 37 -13.55 2.46 -11.23
CA ALA A 37 -12.52 1.44 -11.26
C ALA A 37 -11.15 2.06 -11.56
N CYS A 38 -11.04 2.89 -12.60
CA CYS A 38 -9.79 3.59 -12.91
C CYS A 38 -9.36 4.54 -11.79
N GLU A 39 -10.30 5.31 -11.23
CA GLU A 39 -10.04 6.16 -10.07
C GLU A 39 -9.59 5.34 -8.85
N ALA A 40 -10.19 4.17 -8.61
CA ALA A 40 -9.80 3.29 -7.51
C ALA A 40 -8.37 2.77 -7.68
N ILE A 41 -7.96 2.38 -8.90
CA ILE A 41 -6.57 1.96 -9.18
C ILE A 41 -5.61 3.09 -8.78
N LEU A 42 -5.85 4.31 -9.26
CA LEU A 42 -4.99 5.47 -8.96
C LEU A 42 -4.97 5.81 -7.47
N CYS A 43 -6.14 5.84 -6.83
CA CYS A 43 -6.28 6.17 -5.41
C CYS A 43 -5.69 5.10 -4.49
N LEU A 44 -5.74 3.83 -4.90
CA LEU A 44 -5.13 2.72 -4.16
C LEU A 44 -3.63 2.64 -4.43
N SER A 45 -3.14 3.13 -5.56
CA SER A 45 -1.71 3.24 -5.83
C SER A 45 -0.99 4.33 -5.03
N SER A 46 -1.73 5.27 -4.42
CA SER A 46 -1.16 6.38 -3.64
C SER A 46 -1.21 6.09 -2.13
N GLY A 47 -0.15 6.45 -1.41
CA GLY A 47 -0.14 6.52 0.06
C GLY A 47 -1.04 7.62 0.63
N SER A 48 -1.29 8.67 -0.16
CA SER A 48 -2.23 9.75 0.19
C SER A 48 -3.64 9.48 -0.34
N ARG A 49 -4.66 9.80 0.46
CA ARG A 49 -6.08 9.63 0.10
C ARG A 49 -6.83 10.95 0.23
N PRO A 50 -6.80 11.79 -0.81
CA PRO A 50 -7.57 13.02 -0.83
C PRO A 50 -9.08 12.70 -0.89
N SER A 51 -9.92 13.69 -0.57
CA SER A 51 -11.38 13.52 -0.50
C SER A 51 -12.02 13.00 -1.80
N GLU A 52 -11.39 13.31 -2.92
CA GLU A 52 -11.74 12.98 -4.29
C GLU A 52 -11.70 11.47 -4.54
N CYS A 53 -10.90 10.73 -3.76
CA CYS A 53 -10.86 9.27 -3.80
C CYS A 53 -12.06 8.62 -3.11
N SER A 54 -12.86 9.37 -2.34
CA SER A 54 -13.92 8.77 -1.52
C SER A 54 -14.95 7.97 -2.33
N PRO A 55 -15.46 8.43 -3.49
CA PRO A 55 -16.43 7.67 -4.26
C PRO A 55 -15.88 6.32 -4.77
N SER A 56 -14.67 6.34 -5.35
CA SER A 56 -14.04 5.15 -5.93
C SER A 56 -13.63 4.15 -4.85
N LEU A 57 -13.05 4.63 -3.75
CA LEU A 57 -12.70 3.79 -2.60
C LEU A 57 -13.93 3.24 -1.89
N SER A 58 -15.00 4.03 -1.72
CA SER A 58 -16.26 3.55 -1.15
C SER A 58 -16.85 2.42 -2.00
N ARG A 59 -16.86 2.58 -3.32
CA ARG A 59 -17.30 1.54 -4.25
C ARG A 59 -16.46 0.28 -4.15
N TYR A 60 -15.12 0.41 -4.11
CA TYR A 60 -14.17 -0.69 -4.01
C TYR A 60 -14.30 -1.46 -2.69
N PHE A 61 -14.22 -0.75 -1.55
CA PHE A 61 -14.29 -1.37 -0.23
C PHE A 61 -15.70 -1.86 0.12
N GLY A 62 -16.73 -1.29 -0.49
CA GLY A 62 -18.12 -1.77 -0.42
C GLY A 62 -18.33 -3.12 -1.12
N ILE A 63 -17.41 -3.57 -1.98
CA ILE A 63 -17.43 -4.94 -2.51
C ILE A 63 -16.99 -5.88 -1.40
N ASN A 64 -17.96 -6.58 -0.82
CA ASN A 64 -17.76 -7.66 0.12
C ASN A 64 -18.62 -8.88 -0.27
N LYS A 65 -18.11 -10.07 0.01
CA LYS A 65 -18.77 -11.35 -0.19
C LYS A 65 -18.61 -12.20 1.08
N LYS A 66 -19.34 -13.31 1.17
CA LYS A 66 -19.27 -14.22 2.33
C LYS A 66 -17.86 -14.79 2.54
N LYS A 67 -17.13 -15.07 1.47
CA LYS A 67 -15.76 -15.59 1.52
C LYS A 67 -14.78 -14.50 1.12
N LEU A 68 -13.60 -14.53 1.74
CA LEU A 68 -12.52 -13.63 1.39
C LEU A 68 -12.10 -13.83 -0.07
N SER A 69 -11.91 -15.07 -0.52
CA SER A 69 -11.59 -15.38 -1.93
C SER A 69 -12.54 -14.69 -2.90
N ASP A 70 -13.84 -14.79 -2.65
CA ASP A 70 -14.88 -14.26 -3.53
C ASP A 70 -14.89 -12.72 -3.49
N THR A 71 -14.54 -12.13 -2.34
CA THR A 71 -14.37 -10.68 -2.20
C THR A 71 -13.18 -10.19 -3.02
N LEU A 72 -12.04 -10.89 -2.95
CA LEU A 72 -10.83 -10.52 -3.68
C LEU A 72 -11.02 -10.69 -5.19
N SER A 73 -11.68 -11.76 -5.64
CA SER A 73 -12.06 -11.93 -7.05
C SER A 73 -13.01 -10.81 -7.50
N ALA A 74 -14.07 -10.51 -6.75
CA ALA A 74 -15.00 -9.45 -7.13
C ALA A 74 -14.36 -8.05 -7.14
N ARG A 75 -13.40 -7.79 -6.26
CA ARG A 75 -12.60 -6.55 -6.27
C ARG A 75 -11.69 -6.49 -7.49
N HIS A 76 -11.04 -7.60 -7.85
CA HIS A 76 -10.25 -7.71 -9.08
C HIS A 76 -11.13 -7.47 -10.31
N ASP A 77 -12.31 -8.09 -10.39
CA ASP A 77 -13.25 -7.92 -11.50
C ASP A 77 -13.71 -6.46 -11.64
N PHE A 78 -13.99 -5.79 -10.52
CA PHE A 78 -14.31 -4.37 -10.51
C PHE A 78 -13.16 -3.51 -11.04
N LEU A 79 -11.93 -3.73 -10.57
CA LEU A 79 -10.76 -3.00 -11.08
C LEU A 79 -10.51 -3.28 -12.57
N SER A 80 -10.86 -4.48 -13.03
CA SER A 80 -10.73 -4.91 -14.43
C SER A 80 -11.75 -4.22 -15.37
N LEU A 81 -12.70 -3.44 -14.83
CA LEU A 81 -13.56 -2.58 -15.64
C LEU A 81 -12.80 -1.37 -16.21
N CYS A 82 -11.65 -1.02 -15.63
CA CYS A 82 -10.80 0.04 -16.15
C CYS A 82 -10.06 -0.45 -17.40
N PRO A 83 -10.17 0.19 -18.58
CA PRO A 83 -9.45 -0.27 -19.78
C PRO A 83 -7.94 -0.43 -19.55
N ALA A 84 -7.34 0.49 -18.78
CA ALA A 84 -5.92 0.47 -18.45
C ALA A 84 -5.48 -0.73 -17.58
N SER A 85 -6.40 -1.48 -16.96
CA SER A 85 -6.05 -2.62 -16.11
C SER A 85 -5.33 -3.73 -16.87
N GLY A 86 -5.56 -3.84 -18.17
CA GLY A 86 -5.02 -4.89 -19.04
C GLY A 86 -4.01 -4.42 -20.07
N ASP A 87 -3.62 -3.13 -20.05
CA ASP A 87 -2.76 -2.54 -21.08
C ASP A 87 -1.35 -3.15 -21.10
N SER A 88 -0.89 -3.65 -19.94
CA SER A 88 0.38 -4.35 -19.81
C SER A 88 0.31 -5.42 -18.72
N LYS A 89 1.35 -6.26 -18.68
CA LYS A 89 1.51 -7.27 -17.63
C LYS A 89 1.66 -6.61 -16.27
N GLU A 90 2.41 -5.53 -16.19
CA GLU A 90 2.69 -4.74 -14.99
C GLU A 90 1.39 -4.12 -14.45
N MET A 91 0.53 -3.58 -15.32
CA MET A 91 -0.79 -3.07 -14.91
C MET A 91 -1.72 -4.18 -14.42
N SER A 92 -1.71 -5.34 -15.10
CA SER A 92 -2.50 -6.50 -14.67
C SER A 92 -2.02 -7.04 -13.31
N ASP A 93 -0.70 -7.03 -13.08
CA ASP A 93 -0.10 -7.44 -11.83
C ASP A 93 -0.38 -6.43 -10.70
N LEU A 94 -0.37 -5.13 -10.99
CA LEU A 94 -0.81 -4.09 -10.06
C LEU A 94 -2.25 -4.32 -9.61
N VAL A 95 -3.17 -4.54 -10.56
CA VAL A 95 -4.59 -4.76 -10.27
C VAL A 95 -4.80 -5.99 -9.39
N ARG A 96 -4.02 -7.05 -9.63
CA ARG A 96 -3.98 -8.22 -8.76
C ARG A 96 -3.39 -7.91 -7.39
N ALA A 97 -2.31 -7.14 -7.31
CA ALA A 97 -1.70 -6.77 -6.05
C ALA A 97 -2.63 -5.90 -5.19
N ILE A 98 -3.30 -4.91 -5.81
CA ILE A 98 -4.34 -4.08 -5.18
C ILE A 98 -5.47 -4.97 -4.66
N SER A 99 -6.04 -5.85 -5.49
CA SER A 99 -7.16 -6.70 -5.08
C SER A 99 -6.83 -7.57 -3.87
N GLN A 100 -5.59 -8.04 -3.77
CA GLN A 100 -5.09 -8.86 -2.67
C GLN A 100 -4.67 -8.04 -1.44
N GLY A 101 -4.13 -6.85 -1.60
CA GLY A 101 -3.49 -6.08 -0.53
C GLY A 101 -4.31 -4.93 0.05
N ALA A 102 -5.12 -4.25 -0.74
CA ALA A 102 -5.81 -3.04 -0.31
C ALA A 102 -6.78 -3.30 0.86
N GLY A 103 -6.60 -2.56 1.96
CA GLY A 103 -7.35 -2.71 3.20
C GLY A 103 -7.03 -3.97 4.00
N ARG A 104 -5.88 -4.60 3.73
CA ARG A 104 -5.42 -5.81 4.45
C ARG A 104 -3.99 -5.68 4.97
N CYS A 105 -3.32 -4.57 4.67
CA CYS A 105 -1.90 -4.35 4.91
C CYS A 105 -1.63 -3.17 5.85
N ASP A 106 -2.67 -2.61 6.47
CA ASP A 106 -2.58 -1.66 7.59
C ASP A 106 -2.34 -2.41 8.92
N ALA A 107 -1.89 -1.69 9.95
CA ALA A 107 -1.51 -2.27 11.24
C ALA A 107 -2.68 -3.03 11.90
N VAL A 108 -3.90 -2.49 11.82
CA VAL A 108 -5.09 -3.12 12.40
C VAL A 108 -5.36 -4.47 11.73
N SER A 109 -5.38 -4.49 10.41
CA SER A 109 -5.58 -5.71 9.62
C SER A 109 -4.49 -6.75 9.85
N LEU A 110 -3.23 -6.33 9.97
CA LEU A 110 -2.09 -7.23 10.23
C LEU A 110 -2.17 -7.85 11.63
N ASN A 111 -2.48 -7.04 12.65
CA ASN A 111 -2.62 -7.53 14.02
C ASN A 111 -3.78 -8.52 14.17
N ALA A 112 -4.89 -8.29 13.47
CA ALA A 112 -6.02 -9.21 13.46
C ALA A 112 -5.74 -10.49 12.64
N GLY A 113 -5.08 -10.35 11.49
CA GLY A 113 -4.90 -11.44 10.52
C GLY A 113 -3.71 -12.35 10.77
N LEU A 114 -2.72 -11.91 11.55
CA LEU A 114 -1.47 -12.65 11.79
C LEU A 114 -1.32 -13.22 13.20
N GLY A 115 -2.33 -13.02 14.04
CA GLY A 115 -2.39 -13.60 15.38
C GLY A 115 -2.60 -15.11 15.34
N ARG A 116 -1.82 -15.85 16.13
CA ARG A 116 -2.10 -17.23 16.52
C ARG A 116 -2.31 -17.28 18.02
N TRP A 117 -3.35 -17.99 18.47
CA TRP A 117 -3.59 -18.15 19.89
C TRP A 117 -2.52 -19.04 20.52
N GLN A 118 -1.89 -18.57 21.60
CA GLN A 118 -0.99 -19.35 22.44
C GLN A 118 -1.56 -19.38 23.86
N GLY A 119 -1.53 -20.55 24.51
CA GLY A 119 -2.06 -20.76 25.85
C GLY A 119 -3.44 -21.42 25.85
N SER A 120 -4.09 -21.43 27.01
CA SER A 120 -5.42 -22.01 27.18
C SER A 120 -6.52 -20.97 26.88
N THR A 121 -7.78 -21.30 27.15
CA THR A 121 -8.89 -20.35 27.04
C THR A 121 -8.79 -19.22 28.05
N ASP A 122 -8.23 -19.48 29.25
CA ASP A 122 -8.29 -18.56 30.39
C ASP A 122 -7.06 -17.63 30.50
N ASP A 123 -5.91 -18.07 29.98
CA ASP A 123 -4.62 -17.35 30.07
C ASP A 123 -3.98 -17.11 28.69
N GLY A 124 -4.69 -17.46 27.62
CA GLY A 124 -4.15 -17.36 26.28
C GLY A 124 -4.02 -15.94 25.78
N TYR A 125 -3.11 -15.75 24.84
CA TYR A 125 -2.87 -14.47 24.18
C TYR A 125 -2.49 -14.68 22.71
N PRO A 126 -2.79 -13.72 21.83
CA PRO A 126 -2.38 -13.80 20.44
C PRO A 126 -0.87 -13.52 20.32
N ILE A 127 -0.15 -14.45 19.70
CA ILE A 127 1.20 -14.21 19.16
C ILE A 127 1.05 -13.73 17.74
N ILE A 128 1.45 -12.50 17.49
CA ILE A 128 1.36 -11.87 16.18
C ILE A 128 2.65 -12.15 15.41
N SER A 129 2.53 -12.65 14.19
CA SER A 129 3.72 -12.83 13.34
C SER A 129 4.33 -11.47 12.98
N ASN A 130 5.64 -11.32 13.16
CA ASN A 130 6.41 -10.18 12.67
C ASN A 130 6.76 -10.27 11.17
N LYS A 131 6.34 -11.34 10.49
CA LYS A 131 6.57 -11.52 9.05
C LYS A 131 5.44 -10.90 8.25
N ARG A 132 5.76 -9.85 7.50
CA ARG A 132 4.82 -9.24 6.56
C ARG A 132 4.40 -10.26 5.50
N PRO A 133 3.09 -10.42 5.22
CA PRO A 133 2.63 -11.36 4.21
C PRO A 133 3.09 -10.99 2.79
N GLY A 134 3.33 -12.01 1.95
CA GLY A 134 3.78 -11.81 0.58
C GLY A 134 2.84 -10.95 -0.27
N TYR A 135 1.53 -11.04 -0.07
CA TYR A 135 0.55 -10.19 -0.76
C TYR A 135 0.68 -8.71 -0.39
N CYS A 136 1.08 -8.40 0.86
CA CYS A 136 1.35 -7.03 1.27
C CYS A 136 2.62 -6.52 0.64
N ASN A 137 3.68 -7.33 0.59
CA ASN A 137 4.91 -6.96 -0.10
C ASN A 137 4.63 -6.66 -1.57
N ALA A 138 4.00 -7.60 -2.29
CA ALA A 138 3.68 -7.46 -3.71
C ALA A 138 2.88 -6.18 -4.04
N TYR A 139 2.03 -5.73 -3.11
CA TYR A 139 1.29 -4.49 -3.25
C TYR A 139 2.12 -3.25 -2.87
N SER A 140 2.79 -3.31 -1.72
CA SER A 140 3.53 -2.17 -1.17
C SER A 140 4.77 -1.79 -1.95
N THR A 141 5.39 -2.76 -2.64
CA THR A 141 6.64 -2.58 -3.39
C THR A 141 6.41 -2.68 -4.89
N HIS A 142 5.17 -2.53 -5.35
CA HIS A 142 4.88 -2.52 -6.78
C HIS A 142 5.44 -1.24 -7.39
N GLU A 143 5.94 -1.30 -8.62
CA GLU A 143 6.54 -0.13 -9.30
C GLU A 143 5.56 1.03 -9.56
N TYR A 144 4.27 0.79 -9.38
CA TYR A 144 3.18 1.76 -9.60
C TYR A 144 2.48 2.12 -8.30
N THR A 145 3.11 1.84 -7.16
CA THR A 145 2.61 2.25 -5.86
C THR A 145 3.61 3.16 -5.15
N ALA A 146 3.08 4.16 -4.44
CA ALA A 146 3.86 5.17 -3.72
C ALA A 146 3.50 5.10 -2.24
N PHE A 147 3.96 4.04 -1.57
CA PHE A 147 3.76 3.82 -0.13
C PHE A 147 5.00 4.06 0.72
N ASP A 148 6.18 4.24 0.11
CA ASP A 148 7.48 4.55 0.71
C ASP A 148 7.60 4.16 2.21
N ASP A 149 7.86 5.13 3.07
CA ASP A 149 8.08 4.96 4.51
C ASP A 149 6.76 4.84 5.31
N ASP A 150 5.59 4.85 4.67
CA ASP A 150 4.27 4.82 5.33
C ASP A 150 3.78 3.40 5.68
N LEU A 151 4.57 2.37 5.38
CA LEU A 151 4.17 0.99 5.62
C LEU A 151 4.23 0.61 7.11
N PRO A 152 3.26 -0.16 7.63
CA PRO A 152 3.27 -0.58 9.02
C PRO A 152 4.55 -1.31 9.42
N ARG A 153 5.06 -0.99 10.60
CA ARG A 153 6.30 -1.52 11.16
C ARG A 153 5.97 -2.39 12.38
N TYR A 154 6.77 -3.41 12.61
CA TYR A 154 6.58 -4.29 13.77
C TYR A 154 7.38 -3.76 14.96
N VAL A 155 6.74 -3.66 16.12
CA VAL A 155 7.35 -3.28 17.40
C VAL A 155 7.58 -4.53 18.24
N GLY A 156 8.78 -4.66 18.81
CA GLY A 156 9.15 -5.77 19.69
C GLY A 156 9.39 -7.10 18.96
N THR A 157 9.19 -8.20 19.68
CA THR A 157 9.27 -9.57 19.13
C THR A 157 7.95 -10.31 19.34
N PRO A 158 7.62 -11.32 18.51
CA PRO A 158 6.44 -12.16 18.73
C PRO A 158 6.37 -12.75 20.15
N GLU A 159 7.49 -13.23 20.68
CA GLU A 159 7.60 -13.88 21.99
C GLU A 159 7.32 -12.91 23.14
N GLU A 160 7.65 -11.64 22.96
CA GLU A 160 7.46 -10.58 23.95
C GLU A 160 6.17 -9.76 23.71
N ARG A 161 5.20 -10.33 22.98
CA ARG A 161 3.89 -9.72 22.67
C ARG A 161 4.00 -8.44 21.82
N GLY A 162 4.92 -8.45 20.85
CA GLY A 162 5.03 -7.40 19.84
C GLY A 162 3.79 -7.31 18.93
N TYR A 163 3.71 -6.23 18.17
CA TYR A 163 2.57 -5.94 17.30
C TYR A 163 2.94 -4.97 16.16
N TRP A 164 2.12 -4.95 15.11
CA TRP A 164 2.24 -4.02 13.99
C TRP A 164 1.68 -2.64 14.38
N VAL A 165 2.34 -1.58 13.93
CA VAL A 165 1.93 -0.19 14.12
C VAL A 165 2.09 0.58 12.82
N GLU A 166 1.27 1.61 12.62
CA GLU A 166 1.44 2.51 11.48
C GLU A 166 2.80 3.22 11.56
N ALA A 167 3.44 3.47 10.42
CA ALA A 167 4.80 4.01 10.39
C ALA A 167 4.93 5.33 11.18
N LYS A 168 3.96 6.24 10.98
CA LYS A 168 3.87 7.54 11.69
C LYS A 168 3.78 7.43 13.21
N ASP A 169 3.34 6.27 13.72
CA ASP A 169 3.10 6.02 15.13
C ASP A 169 4.24 5.21 15.77
N TYR A 170 5.23 4.78 14.97
CA TYR A 170 6.24 3.81 15.39
C TYR A 170 7.02 4.23 16.64
N ASP A 171 7.61 5.42 16.65
CA ASP A 171 8.48 5.85 17.75
C ASP A 171 7.70 5.97 19.07
N ARG A 172 6.45 6.43 19.00
CA ARG A 172 5.56 6.52 20.17
C ARG A 172 5.23 5.13 20.72
N GLU A 173 4.81 4.22 19.85
CA GLU A 173 4.41 2.87 20.28
C GLU A 173 5.62 2.03 20.72
N LEU A 174 6.81 2.27 20.14
CA LEU A 174 8.07 1.64 20.58
C LEU A 174 8.40 2.03 22.02
N ALA A 175 8.38 3.33 22.34
CA ALA A 175 8.66 3.80 23.70
C ALA A 175 7.66 3.24 24.72
N LYS A 176 6.38 3.14 24.34
CA LYS A 176 5.35 2.50 25.16
C LYS A 176 5.64 1.02 25.37
N TYR A 177 5.95 0.28 24.31
CA TYR A 177 6.28 -1.14 24.37
C TYR A 177 7.48 -1.42 25.28
N GLU A 178 8.56 -0.66 25.14
CA GLU A 178 9.79 -0.85 25.95
C GLU A 178 9.52 -0.64 27.43
N LYS A 179 8.72 0.37 27.79
CA LYS A 179 8.29 0.60 29.17
C LYS A 179 7.48 -0.57 29.72
N GLU A 180 6.45 -1.01 28.98
CA GLU A 180 5.60 -2.13 29.39
C GLU A 180 6.39 -3.44 29.50
N LEU A 181 7.37 -3.67 28.62
CA LEU A 181 8.25 -4.83 28.68
C LEU A 181 9.13 -4.80 29.93
N ALA A 182 9.71 -3.64 30.27
CA ALA A 182 10.52 -3.49 31.47
C ALA A 182 9.69 -3.73 32.74
N ASP A 183 8.45 -3.25 32.79
CA ASP A 183 7.55 -3.46 33.93
C ASP A 183 7.16 -4.94 34.07
N ARG A 184 6.89 -5.66 32.96
CA ARG A 184 6.64 -7.11 32.98
C ARG A 184 7.84 -7.90 33.50
N LYS A 185 9.05 -7.61 32.99
CA LYS A 185 10.28 -8.30 33.43
C LYS A 185 10.54 -8.12 34.91
N LYS A 186 10.38 -6.88 35.42
CA LYS A 186 10.48 -6.60 36.87
C LYS A 186 9.45 -7.38 37.69
N HIS A 187 8.21 -7.49 37.20
CA HIS A 187 7.17 -8.25 37.88
C HIS A 187 7.50 -9.76 37.92
N GLU A 188 7.96 -10.33 36.82
CA GLU A 188 8.41 -11.73 36.74
C GLU A 188 9.62 -12.00 37.65
N GLU A 189 10.61 -11.11 37.68
CA GLU A 189 11.75 -11.18 38.60
C GLU A 189 11.30 -11.14 40.06
N TRP A 190 10.35 -10.26 40.40
CA TRP A 190 9.79 -10.18 41.74
C TRP A 190 9.07 -11.48 42.14
N LEU A 191 8.25 -12.05 41.25
CA LEU A 191 7.56 -13.33 41.49
C LEU A 191 8.56 -14.48 41.69
N ASN A 192 9.60 -14.56 40.87
CA ASN A 192 10.62 -15.61 40.96
C ASN A 192 11.52 -15.46 42.20
N GLY A 193 11.84 -14.23 42.59
CA GLY A 193 12.65 -13.95 43.78
C GLY A 193 11.89 -14.13 45.10
N SER A 194 10.60 -13.81 45.13
CA SER A 194 9.75 -13.98 46.32
C SER A 194 9.36 -15.45 46.59
N GLY A 195 9.38 -16.31 45.57
CA GLY A 195 9.15 -17.76 45.71
C GLY A 195 10.31 -18.55 46.34
N SER A 196 11.50 -17.95 46.51
CA SER A 196 12.69 -18.65 47.04
C SER A 196 12.86 -18.52 48.57
N GLY A 197 11.96 -17.79 49.25
CA GLY A 197 12.06 -17.49 50.69
C GLY A 197 11.17 -18.30 51.63
N GLY A 198 10.49 -19.35 51.14
CA GLY A 198 9.56 -20.15 51.93
C GLY A 198 10.00 -21.61 52.09
N ASN A 199 10.96 -21.87 52.98
CA ASN A 199 11.20 -23.18 53.60
C ASN A 199 11.13 -23.01 55.12
#